data_AF-A0A416YYK4-F1
#
_entry.id   AF-A0A416YYK4-F1
#
_cell.length_a   1.000
_cell.length_b   1.000
_cell.length_c   1.000
_cell.angle_alpha   90.00
_cell.angle_beta   90.00
_cell.angle_gamma   90.00
#
_symmetry.space_group_name_H-M   'P 1'
#
loop_
_entity.id
_entity.type
_entity.pdbx_description
1 polymer ?
#
loop_
_entity_poly.entity_id
_entity_poly.type
_entity_poly.pdbx_seq_one_letter_code
_entity_poly.pdbx_strand_id
1 'polypeptide(L)'
;MKKIISCLVVLTMCISLAACGGTDKQAAIDAFNKASTSFNEVANAINADPDAYDQDVIDTMVEMADVLQQHKELLEGDTEIEEDKLNEMIEWYGTVEEWVSDVKAELGI
;
A
#
# COMPACT_ATOMS: atom_id res chain seq x y z
N MET A 1 27.92 -2.92 1.23
CA MET A 1 27.63 -1.97 0.14
C MET A 1 26.17 -1.58 0.31
N LYS A 2 25.88 -0.36 0.78
CA LYS A 2 24.51 0.16 0.81
C LYS A 2 24.06 0.27 -0.64
N LYS A 3 23.29 -0.70 -1.11
CA LYS A 3 22.69 -0.63 -2.44
C LYS A 3 21.68 0.48 -2.33
N ILE A 4 21.94 1.62 -2.97
CA ILE A 4 20.96 2.69 -3.10
C ILE A 4 19.88 2.11 -4.02
N ILE A 5 18.89 1.45 -3.43
CA ILE A 5 17.72 0.95 -4.15
C ILE A 5 16.90 2.18 -4.49
N SER A 6 17.10 2.59 -5.74
CA SER A 6 16.32 3.53 -6.52
C SER A 6 14.87 3.64 -6.06
N CYS A 7 14.48 4.86 -5.68
CA CYS A 7 13.12 5.42 -5.58
C CYS A 7 11.99 4.44 -5.25
N LEU A 8 11.57 4.42 -3.97
CA LEU A 8 10.28 3.84 -3.58
C LEU A 8 9.17 4.37 -4.48
N VAL A 9 8.43 3.45 -5.09
CA VAL A 9 7.28 3.77 -5.93
C VAL A 9 6.16 4.26 -5.03
N VAL A 10 5.93 5.58 -5.06
CA VAL A 10 4.73 6.18 -4.45
C VAL A 10 3.53 5.78 -5.31
N LEU A 11 2.52 5.16 -4.70
CA LEU A 11 1.32 4.70 -5.41
C LEU A 11 0.60 5.91 -5.99
N THR A 12 0.68 6.09 -7.32
CA THR A 12 0.07 7.22 -8.01
C THR A 12 -1.44 7.02 -8.17
N MET A 13 -2.24 7.92 -7.59
CA MET A 13 -3.71 8.06 -7.71
C MET A 13 -4.58 6.99 -7.05
N CYS A 14 -5.62 7.47 -6.34
CA CYS A 14 -6.70 6.69 -5.76
C CYS A 14 -7.54 6.01 -6.85
N ILE A 15 -7.96 4.78 -6.59
CA ILE A 15 -8.83 4.01 -7.49
C ILE A 15 -10.24 4.62 -7.45
N SER A 16 -10.78 4.98 -8.61
CA SER A 16 -12.17 5.37 -8.80
C SER A 16 -13.00 4.18 -9.29
N LEU A 17 -14.24 4.05 -8.81
CA LEU A 17 -15.11 2.91 -9.11
C LEU A 17 -15.32 2.73 -10.62
N ALA A 18 -14.81 1.62 -11.17
CA ALA A 18 -15.22 1.11 -12.48
C ALA A 18 -16.45 0.22 -12.27
N ALA A 19 -17.64 0.74 -12.61
CA ALA A 19 -18.88 -0.02 -12.56
C ALA A 19 -18.92 -1.02 -13.72
N CYS A 20 -18.32 -2.20 -13.54
CA CYS A 20 -18.45 -3.35 -14.44
C CYS A 20 -18.97 -4.52 -13.58
N GLY A 21 -20.11 -5.10 -13.98
CA GLY A 21 -20.88 -6.04 -13.14
C GLY A 21 -20.07 -7.25 -12.65
N GLY A 22 -20.25 -7.59 -11.37
CA GLY A 22 -19.53 -8.61 -10.60
C GLY A 22 -19.69 -8.36 -9.10
N THR A 23 -18.93 -9.06 -8.26
CA THR A 23 -18.84 -8.81 -6.80
C THR A 23 -18.49 -7.34 -6.52
N ASP A 24 -19.13 -6.72 -5.52
CA ASP A 24 -18.90 -5.32 -5.16
C ASP A 24 -17.48 -5.11 -4.57
N LYS A 25 -16.61 -4.44 -5.34
CA LYS A 25 -15.23 -4.15 -4.94
C LYS A 25 -15.11 -2.89 -4.07
N GLN A 26 -16.18 -2.11 -3.85
CA GLN A 26 -16.09 -0.77 -3.26
C GLN A 26 -15.45 -0.78 -1.87
N ALA A 27 -15.80 -1.73 -1.01
CA ALA A 27 -15.22 -1.83 0.32
C ALA A 27 -13.69 -2.06 0.28
N ALA A 28 -13.23 -2.93 -0.62
CA ALA A 28 -11.80 -3.19 -0.81
C ALA A 28 -11.07 -2.00 -1.45
N ILE A 29 -11.72 -1.28 -2.36
CA ILE A 29 -11.20 -0.05 -2.95
C ILE A 29 -11.03 1.06 -1.90
N ASP A 30 -12.03 1.24 -1.03
CA ASP A 30 -11.98 2.25 0.04
C ASP A 30 -10.87 1.93 1.04
N ALA A 31 -10.76 0.66 1.46
CA ALA A 31 -9.69 0.21 2.35
C ALA A 31 -8.31 0.36 1.69
N PHE A 32 -8.19 -0.01 0.40
CA PHE A 32 -6.96 0.17 -0.38
C PHE A 32 -6.55 1.64 -0.45
N ASN A 33 -7.47 2.54 -0.79
CA ASN A 33 -7.20 3.97 -0.93
C ASN A 33 -6.74 4.58 0.41
N LYS A 34 -7.35 4.16 1.52
CA LYS A 34 -6.96 4.57 2.87
C LYS A 34 -5.54 4.10 3.21
N ALA A 35 -5.27 2.79 3.07
CA ALA A 35 -3.96 2.22 3.36
C ALA A 35 -2.86 2.81 2.47
N SER A 36 -3.12 2.96 1.17
CA SER A 36 -2.17 3.54 0.20
C SER A 36 -1.86 5.00 0.50
N THR A 37 -2.84 5.78 0.98
CA THR A 37 -2.63 7.17 1.39
C THR A 37 -1.68 7.22 2.60
N SER A 38 -1.99 6.47 3.65
CA SER A 38 -1.16 6.39 4.87
C SER A 38 0.25 5.88 4.55
N PHE A 39 0.36 4.86 3.70
CA PHE A 39 1.62 4.29 3.24
C PHE A 39 2.46 5.33 2.48
N ASN A 40 1.85 6.08 1.55
CA ASN A 40 2.54 7.11 0.78
C ASN A 40 3.10 8.24 1.67
N GLU A 41 2.46 8.57 2.79
CA GLU A 41 3.00 9.54 3.74
C GLU A 41 4.34 9.09 4.34
N VAL A 42 4.39 7.83 4.79
CA VAL A 42 5.65 7.24 5.28
C VAL A 42 6.66 7.10 4.15
N ALA A 43 6.21 6.73 2.95
CA ALA A 43 7.11 6.54 1.80
C ALA A 43 7.80 7.85 1.43
N ASN A 44 7.06 8.96 1.49
CA ASN A 44 7.63 10.29 1.27
C ASN A 44 8.63 10.69 2.35
N ALA A 45 8.36 10.36 3.63
CA ALA A 45 9.30 10.62 4.72
C ALA A 45 10.60 9.81 4.56
N ILE A 46 10.49 8.51 4.28
CA ILE A 46 11.65 7.64 4.03
C ILE A 46 12.43 8.10 2.78
N ASN A 47 11.73 8.45 1.70
CA ASN A 47 12.38 8.95 0.49
C ASN A 47 13.10 10.30 0.68
N ALA A 48 12.70 11.11 1.66
CA ALA A 48 13.33 12.39 1.93
C ALA A 48 14.72 12.23 2.57
N ASP A 49 14.91 11.18 3.37
CA ASP A 49 16.20 10.84 3.99
C ASP A 49 16.35 9.32 4.22
N PRO A 50 16.58 8.53 3.16
CA PRO A 50 16.58 7.07 3.27
C PRO A 50 17.74 6.53 4.11
N ASP A 51 18.82 7.30 4.28
CA ASP A 51 19.96 6.90 5.10
C ASP A 51 19.68 6.98 6.61
N ALA A 52 18.59 7.64 7.01
CA ALA A 52 18.13 7.72 8.40
C ALA A 52 17.39 6.46 8.87
N TYR A 53 17.09 5.53 7.95
CA TYR A 53 16.27 4.35 8.21
C TYR A 53 17.08 3.05 8.08
N ASP A 54 16.71 2.06 8.88
CA ASP A 54 17.27 0.73 8.77
C ASP A 54 16.82 0.06 7.47
N GLN A 55 17.70 -0.77 6.91
CA GLN A 55 17.43 -1.49 5.66
C GLN A 55 16.16 -2.36 5.79
N ASP A 56 15.88 -2.93 6.96
CA ASP A 56 14.70 -3.75 7.19
C ASP A 56 13.38 -2.97 7.05
N VAL A 57 13.37 -1.68 7.44
CA VAL A 57 12.22 -0.79 7.25
C VAL A 57 12.03 -0.48 5.76
N ILE A 58 13.13 -0.24 5.05
CA ILE A 58 13.12 0.01 3.60
C ILE A 58 12.65 -1.24 2.84
N ASP A 59 13.16 -2.41 3.19
CA ASP A 59 12.81 -3.68 2.55
C ASP A 59 11.34 -4.02 2.78
N THR A 60 10.85 -3.87 4.01
CA THR A 60 9.41 -4.04 4.34
C THR A 60 8.55 -3.08 3.51
N MET A 61 8.99 -1.83 3.37
CA MET A 61 8.26 -0.86 2.57
C MET A 61 8.20 -1.26 1.09
N VAL A 62 9.30 -1.72 0.51
CA VAL A 62 9.35 -2.17 -0.88
C VAL A 62 8.43 -3.38 -1.09
N GLU A 63 8.44 -4.35 -0.17
CA GLU A 63 7.55 -5.51 -0.22
C GLU A 63 6.07 -5.11 -0.17
N MET A 64 5.70 -4.19 0.74
CA MET A 64 4.33 -3.68 0.82
C MET A 64 3.92 -2.89 -0.42
N ALA A 65 4.83 -2.08 -0.99
CA ALA A 65 4.57 -1.34 -2.22
C ALA A 65 4.26 -2.28 -3.39
N ASP A 66 5.02 -3.37 -3.53
CA ASP A 66 4.81 -4.39 -4.57
C ASP A 66 3.44 -5.07 -4.43
N VAL A 67 3.02 -5.40 -3.21
CA VAL A 67 1.71 -6.02 -2.96
C VAL A 67 0.58 -5.03 -3.20
N LEU A 68 0.71 -3.78 -2.73
CA LEU A 68 -0.27 -2.72 -2.99
C LEU A 68 -0.42 -2.47 -4.49
N GLN A 69 0.68 -2.45 -5.25
CA GLN A 69 0.64 -2.28 -6.70
C GLN A 69 -0.09 -3.45 -7.39
N GLN A 70 0.17 -4.69 -6.99
CA GLN A 70 -0.55 -5.86 -7.51
C GLN A 70 -2.05 -5.80 -7.18
N HIS A 71 -2.40 -5.44 -5.95
CA HIS A 71 -3.78 -5.31 -5.51
C HIS A 71 -4.51 -4.19 -6.25
N LYS A 72 -3.81 -3.07 -6.52
CA LYS A 72 -4.34 -1.98 -7.32
C LYS A 72 -4.76 -2.45 -8.71
N GLU A 73 -3.88 -3.17 -9.41
CA GLU A 73 -4.16 -3.69 -10.75
C GLU A 73 -5.36 -4.65 -10.77
N LEU A 74 -5.52 -5.48 -9.73
CA LEU A 74 -6.68 -6.36 -9.57
C LEU A 74 -7.99 -5.59 -9.35
N LEU A 75 -7.95 -4.56 -8.50
CA LEU A 75 -9.11 -3.75 -8.16
C LEU A 75 -9.54 -2.83 -9.31
N GLU A 76 -8.58 -2.28 -10.07
CA GLU A 76 -8.83 -1.49 -11.28
C GLU A 76 -9.27 -2.35 -12.47
N GLY A 77 -8.87 -3.62 -12.50
CA GLY A 77 -9.20 -4.55 -13.57
C GLY A 77 -10.66 -5.02 -13.56
N ASP A 78 -11.13 -5.43 -14.73
CA ASP A 78 -12.46 -6.03 -14.92
C ASP A 78 -12.56 -7.49 -14.45
N THR A 79 -11.47 -8.07 -13.95
CA THR A 79 -11.45 -9.45 -13.44
C THR A 79 -12.39 -9.58 -12.25
N GLU A 80 -13.28 -10.58 -12.28
CA GLU A 80 -14.12 -10.92 -11.14
C GLU A 80 -13.25 -11.40 -9.98
N ILE A 81 -13.48 -10.84 -8.79
CA ILE A 81 -12.77 -11.20 -7.56
C ILE A 81 -13.82 -11.76 -6.61
N GLU A 82 -13.54 -12.95 -6.07
CA GLU A 82 -14.38 -13.58 -5.06
C GLU A 82 -14.42 -12.74 -3.77
N GLU A 83 -15.56 -12.75 -3.09
CA GLU A 83 -15.77 -11.97 -1.86
C GLU A 83 -14.74 -12.31 -0.77
N ASP A 84 -14.42 -13.60 -0.59
CA ASP A 84 -13.38 -14.04 0.35
C ASP A 84 -12.02 -13.41 0.04
N LYS A 85 -11.68 -13.26 -1.24
CA LYS A 85 -10.42 -12.64 -1.63
C LYS A 85 -10.42 -11.14 -1.39
N LEU A 86 -11.55 -10.47 -1.61
CA LEU A 86 -11.71 -9.05 -1.27
C LEU A 86 -11.55 -8.83 0.24
N ASN A 87 -12.11 -9.73 1.06
CA ASN A 87 -11.97 -9.68 2.51
C ASN A 87 -10.52 -9.91 2.95
N GLU A 88 -9.81 -10.88 2.38
CA GLU A 88 -8.37 -11.08 2.62
C GLU A 88 -7.56 -9.81 2.30
N MET A 89 -7.88 -9.13 1.19
CA MET A 89 -7.22 -7.87 0.81
C MET A 89 -7.49 -6.77 1.86
N ILE A 90 -8.74 -6.64 2.31
CA ILE A 90 -9.14 -5.66 3.34
C ILE A 90 -8.41 -5.91 4.66
N GLU A 91 -8.35 -7.17 5.12
CA GLU A 91 -7.62 -7.54 6.33
C GLU A 91 -6.12 -7.21 6.19
N TRP A 92 -5.53 -7.53 5.04
CA TRP A 92 -4.13 -7.21 4.77
C TRP A 92 -3.87 -5.70 4.77
N TYR A 93 -4.78 -4.87 4.24
CA TYR A 93 -4.66 -3.41 4.33
C TYR A 93 -4.66 -2.90 5.77
N GLY A 94 -5.36 -3.58 6.69
CA GLY A 94 -5.26 -3.30 8.12
C GLY A 94 -3.83 -3.45 8.64
N THR A 95 -3.12 -4.50 8.20
CA THR A 95 -1.70 -4.72 8.58
C THR A 95 -0.77 -3.64 8.04
N VAL A 96 -1.07 -3.09 6.86
CA VAL A 96 -0.33 -1.93 6.30
C VAL A 96 -0.57 -0.69 7.15
N GLU A 97 -1.81 -0.44 7.57
CA GLU A 97 -2.13 0.71 8.44
C GLU A 97 -1.46 0.60 9.82
N GLU A 98 -1.44 -0.60 10.41
CA GLU A 98 -0.74 -0.87 11.67
C GLU A 98 0.76 -0.61 11.54
N TRP A 99 1.41 -1.17 10.51
CA TRP A 99 2.83 -0.94 10.25
C TRP A 99 3.15 0.55 10.02
N VAL A 100 2.32 1.26 9.25
CA VAL A 100 2.46 2.71 9.05
C VAL A 100 2.37 3.45 10.38
N SER A 101 1.42 3.09 11.24
CA SER A 101 1.27 3.70 12.56
C SER A 101 2.52 3.50 13.42
N ASP A 102 3.10 2.31 13.41
CA ASP A 102 4.30 1.99 14.17
C ASP A 102 5.51 2.79 13.67
N VAL A 103 5.74 2.83 12.35
CA VAL A 103 6.84 3.61 11.76
C VAL A 103 6.68 5.11 12.04
N LYS A 104 5.45 5.64 11.93
CA LYS A 104 5.18 7.05 12.27
C LYS A 104 5.49 7.35 13.74
N ALA A 105 5.10 6.46 14.65
CA ALA A 105 5.38 6.60 16.07
C ALA A 105 6.89 6.58 16.36
N GLU A 106 7.65 5.72 15.68
CA GLU A 106 9.11 5.69 15.75
C GLU A 106 9.76 6.98 15.23
N LEU A 107 9.17 7.57 14.19
CA LEU A 107 9.63 8.83 13.59
C LEU A 107 9.16 10.10 14.31
N GLY A 108 8.16 9.99 15.17
CA GLY A 108 7.54 11.14 15.82
C GLY A 108 6.80 12.07 14.85
N ILE A 109 6.19 11.52 13.79
CA ILE A 109 5.38 12.25 12.80
C ILE A 109 3.92 11.85 12.80
#